data_AF-A0A1G3CUH0-F1
#
_entry.id   AF-A0A1G3CUH0-F1
#
_cell.length_a   1.000
_cell.length_b   1.000
_cell.length_c   1.000
_cell.angle_alpha   90.00
_cell.angle_beta   90.00
_cell.angle_gamma   90.00
#
_symmetry.space_group_name_H-M   'P 1'
#
loop_
_entity.id
_entity.type
_entity.pdbx_description
1 polymer ?
#
loop_
_entity_poly.entity_id
_entity_poly.type
_entity_poly.pdbx_seq_one_letter_code
_entity_poly.pdbx_strand_id
1 'polypeptide(L)'
;MIDQQSTRFGNGINVLLLFFLGVLLAAAAELTYGGWIQIPILSLIWWRMSQQARPSIKNQFTSGMAFGLGYFVLGLWWIYISLHDVGGMHAALSGFAVLLLSAFLAIYFSVATLILCLPKRKYLTGLVLAASWVLIEYLRSVVLTGFPWMGLAEAQFNGPFAPVAPFLGGLACTFLVVWVSWEFSQLKKNIFFSSACIISTIALAQLASFWTFTNPIGEPLSVRLIQGNFEQSLKFNPKSIEDQFSFYTNAIESQAADLIITPETAYPWPQSNLPAGLLGSLQQFSTNTSSNVLLGLIGETGGSTGVKYTNRALGLSPNAPSYQYDKSHLVPFGEFIPPGFQWFVNAFHVPMSDFARGTLDQAPFSIIRSGKESIHAAITICYEDVFGGELASRIHHSSKPVNLLINMTNLAWFGDSQAPAQQLRLSQLRSLETGLPALRATNTGITAALGPDGKVLSQLGEFTQGVLSLKIQAYSGKTPYVIWGNAPILSLSCLLLILGLIRHKRN
;
A
#
# COMPACT_ATOMS: atom_id res chain seq x y z
N MET A 1 4.46 2.74 50.53
CA MET A 1 5.55 2.36 49.60
C MET A 1 5.32 1.01 48.92
N ILE A 2 4.87 -0.03 49.64
CA ILE A 2 4.60 -1.38 49.09
C ILE A 2 3.51 -1.36 48.00
N ASP A 3 2.44 -0.57 48.17
CA ASP A 3 1.36 -0.42 47.16
C ASP A 3 1.78 0.34 45.89
N GLN A 4 2.81 1.19 45.96
CA GLN A 4 3.34 1.87 44.78
C GLN A 4 4.32 0.98 43.99
N GLN A 5 4.98 0.04 44.65
CA GLN A 5 5.85 -0.94 43.98
C GLN A 5 5.04 -2.04 43.29
N SER A 6 3.97 -2.55 43.92
CA SER A 6 3.08 -3.56 43.31
C SER A 6 2.37 -3.02 42.05
N THR A 7 1.90 -1.77 42.10
CA THR A 7 1.25 -1.10 40.96
C THR A 7 2.24 -0.77 39.82
N ARG A 8 3.49 -0.43 40.12
CA ARG A 8 4.54 -0.24 39.10
C ARG A 8 4.92 -1.55 38.41
N PHE A 9 5.05 -2.64 39.16
CA PHE A 9 5.39 -3.96 38.61
C PHE A 9 4.28 -4.50 37.69
N GLY A 10 3.01 -4.35 38.10
CA GLY A 10 1.86 -4.72 37.28
C GLY A 10 1.74 -3.93 35.97
N ASN A 11 2.14 -2.65 35.97
CA ASN A 11 2.17 -1.82 34.77
C ASN A 11 3.28 -2.25 33.79
N GLY A 12 4.47 -2.62 34.28
CA GLY A 12 5.56 -3.11 33.44
C GLY A 12 5.20 -4.41 32.70
N ILE A 13 4.61 -5.38 33.41
CA ILE A 13 4.13 -6.63 32.82
C ILE A 13 3.06 -6.37 31.76
N ASN A 14 2.16 -5.40 32.00
CA ASN A 14 1.12 -5.05 31.03
C ASN A 14 1.70 -4.46 29.73
N VAL A 15 2.67 -3.56 29.84
CA VAL A 15 3.36 -2.95 28.70
C VAL A 15 4.07 -4.02 27.86
N LEU A 16 4.81 -4.92 28.49
CA LEU A 16 5.49 -6.03 27.81
C LEU A 16 4.49 -6.96 27.10
N LEU A 17 3.41 -7.33 27.78
CA LEU A 17 2.36 -8.17 27.18
C LEU A 17 1.75 -7.51 25.93
N LEU A 18 1.43 -6.22 25.99
CA LEU A 18 0.87 -5.48 24.86
C LEU A 18 1.87 -5.37 23.70
N PHE A 19 3.15 -5.19 23.99
CA PHE A 19 4.21 -5.24 22.98
C PHE A 19 4.22 -6.60 22.26
N PHE A 20 4.24 -7.71 23.00
CA PHE A 20 4.21 -9.05 22.39
C PHE A 20 2.91 -9.33 21.64
N LEU A 21 1.75 -8.85 22.12
CA LEU A 21 0.50 -8.93 21.36
C LEU A 21 0.56 -8.13 20.06
N GLY A 22 1.26 -6.99 20.04
CA GLY A 22 1.56 -6.24 18.81
C GLY A 22 2.41 -7.02 17.83
N VAL A 23 3.48 -7.65 18.32
CA VAL A 23 4.34 -8.55 17.52
C VAL A 23 3.51 -9.70 16.94
N LEU A 24 2.68 -10.36 17.76
CA LEU A 24 1.79 -11.43 17.30
C LEU A 24 0.76 -10.95 16.27
N LEU A 25 0.23 -9.74 16.42
CA LEU A 25 -0.71 -9.16 15.46
C LEU A 25 -0.04 -8.90 14.11
N ALA A 26 1.20 -8.42 14.10
CA ALA A 26 1.98 -8.20 12.88
C ALA A 26 2.33 -9.54 12.22
N ALA A 27 2.78 -10.53 12.99
CA ALA A 27 3.05 -11.87 12.47
C ALA A 27 1.79 -12.52 11.89
N ALA A 28 0.64 -12.34 12.54
CA ALA A 28 -0.64 -12.81 12.04
C ALA A 28 -1.03 -12.14 10.73
N ALA A 29 -0.69 -10.86 10.52
CA ALA A 29 -0.99 -10.14 9.28
C ALA A 29 -0.34 -10.80 8.05
N GLU A 30 0.83 -11.42 8.21
CA GLU A 30 1.56 -12.10 7.15
C GLU A 30 0.98 -13.48 6.76
N LEU A 31 0.08 -14.03 7.59
CA LEU A 31 -0.49 -15.36 7.35
C LEU A 31 -1.59 -15.31 6.28
N THR A 32 -1.79 -16.41 5.57
CA THR A 32 -2.85 -16.55 4.55
C THR A 32 -4.24 -16.22 5.09
N TYR A 33 -4.55 -16.58 6.34
CA TYR A 33 -5.82 -16.25 7.01
C TYR A 33 -5.67 -15.14 8.06
N GLY A 34 -4.68 -14.27 7.87
CA GLY A 34 -4.29 -13.25 8.84
C GLY A 34 -5.45 -12.38 9.30
N GLY A 35 -6.32 -11.96 8.38
CA GLY A 35 -7.48 -11.13 8.70
C GLY A 35 -8.45 -11.77 9.71
N TRP A 36 -8.61 -13.10 9.70
CA TRP A 36 -9.39 -13.82 10.71
C TRP A 36 -8.67 -13.92 12.05
N ILE A 37 -7.36 -14.18 12.03
CA ILE A 37 -6.52 -14.36 13.22
C ILE A 37 -6.31 -13.03 13.96
N GLN A 38 -6.33 -11.90 13.25
CA GLN A 38 -6.22 -10.58 13.87
C GLN A 38 -7.36 -10.26 14.83
N ILE A 39 -8.59 -10.73 14.55
CA ILE A 39 -9.78 -10.44 15.37
C ILE A 39 -9.59 -10.90 16.84
N PRO A 40 -9.25 -12.17 17.14
CA PRO A 40 -9.03 -12.59 18.52
C PRO A 40 -7.81 -11.93 19.16
N ILE A 41 -6.74 -11.64 18.42
CA ILE A 41 -5.55 -10.95 18.98
C ILE A 41 -5.91 -9.51 19.39
N LEU A 42 -6.59 -8.77 18.52
CA LEU A 42 -7.11 -7.43 18.83
C LEU A 42 -8.08 -7.47 20.01
N SER A 43 -8.96 -8.48 20.08
CA SER A 43 -9.87 -8.67 21.21
C SER A 43 -9.11 -8.81 22.54
N LEU A 44 -8.00 -9.55 22.57
CA LEU A 44 -7.15 -9.66 23.75
C LEU A 44 -6.48 -8.33 24.12
N ILE A 45 -6.03 -7.56 23.14
CA ILE A 45 -5.46 -6.21 23.34
C ILE A 45 -6.53 -5.30 23.96
N TRP A 46 -7.73 -5.22 23.37
CA TRP A 46 -8.83 -4.40 23.88
C TRP A 46 -9.27 -4.82 25.26
N TRP A 47 -9.42 -6.13 25.49
CA TRP A 47 -9.73 -6.66 26.80
C TRP A 47 -8.69 -6.18 27.81
N ARG A 48 -7.40 -6.37 27.52
CA ARG A 48 -6.31 -6.01 28.44
C ARG A 48 -6.25 -4.51 28.72
N MET A 49 -6.33 -3.66 27.68
CA MET A 49 -6.35 -2.21 27.82
C MET A 49 -7.59 -1.71 28.58
N SER A 50 -8.71 -2.42 28.45
CA SER A 50 -9.92 -2.08 29.19
C SER A 50 -9.82 -2.44 30.67
N GLN A 51 -9.06 -3.45 31.09
CA GLN A 51 -9.03 -3.91 32.50
C GLN A 51 -8.27 -2.96 33.45
N GLN A 52 -7.77 -1.82 32.97
CA GLN A 52 -7.09 -0.83 33.79
C GLN A 52 -8.07 -0.17 34.77
N ALA A 53 -7.80 -0.30 36.07
CA ALA A 53 -8.68 0.17 37.15
C ALA A 53 -8.89 1.70 37.16
N ARG A 54 -7.93 2.47 36.65
CA ARG A 54 -8.03 3.92 36.43
C ARG A 54 -7.52 4.26 35.03
N PRO A 55 -8.41 4.45 34.04
CA PRO A 55 -7.99 4.81 32.71
C PRO A 55 -7.43 6.24 32.75
N SER A 56 -6.13 6.36 32.53
CA SER A 56 -5.39 7.61 32.48
C SER A 56 -4.86 7.79 31.07
N ILE A 57 -4.83 9.03 30.57
CA ILE A 57 -4.25 9.37 29.26
C ILE A 57 -2.84 8.80 29.16
N LYS A 58 -2.04 8.95 30.21
CA LYS A 58 -0.67 8.40 30.25
C LYS A 58 -0.65 6.88 30.09
N ASN A 59 -1.52 6.18 30.80
CA ASN A 59 -1.54 4.71 30.77
C ASN A 59 -2.02 4.17 29.42
N GLN A 60 -3.08 4.76 28.84
CA GLN A 60 -3.59 4.34 27.54
C GLN A 60 -2.63 4.70 26.41
N PHE A 61 -2.03 5.89 26.44
CA PHE A 61 -0.99 6.27 25.50
C PHE A 61 0.20 5.30 25.57
N THR A 62 0.71 5.00 26.77
CA THR A 62 1.83 4.05 26.94
C THR A 62 1.46 2.64 26.46
N SER A 63 0.21 2.21 26.70
CA SER A 63 -0.30 0.91 26.28
C SER A 63 -0.40 0.80 24.76
N GLY A 64 -0.97 1.82 24.11
CA GLY A 64 -1.04 1.90 22.66
C GLY A 64 0.35 2.05 22.03
N MET A 65 1.29 2.72 22.70
CA MET A 65 2.67 2.86 22.24
C MET A 65 3.38 1.51 22.27
N ALA A 66 3.23 0.74 23.35
CA ALA A 66 3.83 -0.59 23.47
C ALA A 66 3.29 -1.55 22.41
N PHE A 67 1.96 -1.60 22.27
CA PHE A 67 1.28 -2.38 21.24
C PHE A 67 1.72 -1.98 19.83
N GLY A 68 1.66 -0.69 19.49
CA GLY A 68 2.06 -0.18 18.19
C GLY A 68 3.53 -0.43 17.89
N LEU A 69 4.42 -0.26 18.89
CA LEU A 69 5.85 -0.48 18.70
C LEU A 69 6.15 -1.95 18.36
N GLY A 70 5.53 -2.90 19.07
CA GLY A 70 5.67 -4.32 18.74
C GLY A 70 5.15 -4.66 17.34
N TYR A 71 4.03 -4.06 16.96
CA TYR A 71 3.43 -4.25 15.64
C TYR A 71 4.30 -3.69 14.50
N PHE A 72 4.76 -2.44 14.60
CA PHE A 72 5.53 -1.79 13.53
C PHE A 72 6.97 -2.26 13.46
N VAL A 73 7.63 -2.57 14.58
CA VAL A 73 9.01 -3.11 14.54
C VAL A 73 9.04 -4.43 13.77
N LEU A 74 8.10 -5.35 14.04
CA LEU A 74 8.02 -6.58 13.27
C LEU A 74 7.47 -6.34 11.87
N GLY A 75 6.50 -5.44 11.68
CA GLY A 75 5.91 -5.19 10.37
C GLY A 75 6.87 -4.56 9.36
N LEU A 76 7.84 -3.77 9.83
CA LEU A 76 8.67 -2.88 9.01
C LEU A 76 10.17 -3.10 9.18
N TRP A 77 10.59 -4.20 9.81
CA TRP A 77 12.02 -4.47 10.03
C TRP A 77 12.83 -4.48 8.73
N TRP A 78 12.21 -4.89 7.61
CA TRP A 78 12.82 -4.95 6.27
C TRP A 78 13.36 -3.60 5.78
N ILE A 79 12.93 -2.47 6.34
CA ILE A 79 13.52 -1.15 6.06
C ILE A 79 15.01 -1.11 6.46
N TYR A 80 15.41 -1.95 7.43
CA TYR A 80 16.81 -2.14 7.79
C TYR A 80 17.68 -2.51 6.57
N ILE A 81 17.19 -3.39 5.69
CA ILE A 81 17.94 -3.86 4.51
C ILE A 81 18.23 -2.70 3.56
N SER A 82 17.22 -1.86 3.30
CA SER A 82 17.38 -0.68 2.45
C SER A 82 18.41 0.30 3.03
N LEU A 83 18.39 0.52 4.34
CA LEU A 83 19.31 1.45 5.00
C LEU A 83 20.74 0.90 5.13
N HIS A 84 20.88 -0.36 5.55
CA HIS A 84 22.17 -1.00 5.83
C HIS A 84 22.81 -1.61 4.59
N ASP A 85 22.14 -2.57 3.95
CA ASP A 85 22.73 -3.39 2.90
C ASP A 85 22.83 -2.62 1.58
N VAL A 86 21.82 -1.80 1.26
CA VAL A 86 21.79 -1.00 0.03
C VAL A 86 22.34 0.41 0.26
N GLY A 87 21.94 1.06 1.35
CA GLY A 87 22.34 2.43 1.69
C GLY A 87 23.73 2.55 2.31
N GLY A 88 24.33 1.45 2.78
CA GLY A 88 25.66 1.44 3.41
C GLY A 88 25.71 2.05 4.81
N MET A 89 24.57 2.29 5.45
CA MET A 89 24.51 2.89 6.79
C MET A 89 24.86 1.87 7.87
N HIS A 90 25.59 2.27 8.92
CA HIS A 90 26.03 1.37 9.99
C HIS A 90 24.86 0.63 10.68
N ALA A 91 25.02 -0.66 10.96
CA ALA A 91 23.99 -1.57 11.48
C ALA A 91 23.20 -1.01 12.67
N ALA A 92 23.90 -0.52 13.70
CA ALA A 92 23.25 0.03 14.88
C ALA A 92 22.39 1.27 14.57
N LEU A 93 22.82 2.10 13.62
CA LEU A 93 22.09 3.30 13.21
C LEU A 93 20.86 2.91 12.39
N SER A 94 20.99 1.92 11.49
CA SER A 94 19.87 1.37 10.70
C SER A 94 18.81 0.75 11.61
N GLY A 95 19.20 -0.08 12.58
CA GLY A 95 18.28 -0.63 13.57
C GLY A 95 17.60 0.44 14.42
N PHE A 96 18.34 1.47 14.83
CA PHE A 96 17.78 2.61 15.56
C PHE A 96 16.79 3.43 14.71
N ALA A 97 17.08 3.65 13.43
CA ALA A 97 16.18 4.34 12.51
C ALA A 97 14.85 3.58 12.33
N VAL A 98 14.89 2.25 12.19
CA VAL A 98 13.70 1.39 12.14
C VAL A 98 12.89 1.49 13.44
N LEU A 99 13.57 1.47 14.60
CA LEU A 99 12.92 1.63 15.89
C LEU A 99 12.26 3.01 16.02
N LEU A 100 12.92 4.09 15.59
CA LEU A 100 12.38 5.44 15.61
C LEU A 100 11.17 5.60 14.70
N LEU A 101 11.23 5.07 13.47
CA LEU A 101 10.08 5.06 12.57
C LEU A 101 8.91 4.27 13.18
N SER A 102 9.18 3.09 13.73
CA SER A 102 8.17 2.27 14.39
C SER A 102 7.55 2.98 15.60
N ALA A 103 8.37 3.68 16.38
CA ALA A 103 7.91 4.49 17.51
C ALA A 103 7.04 5.66 17.02
N PHE A 104 7.45 6.36 15.97
CA PHE A 104 6.65 7.43 15.35
C PHE A 104 5.28 6.90 14.89
N LEU A 105 5.25 5.76 14.19
CA LEU A 105 3.98 5.16 13.73
C LEU A 105 3.13 4.64 14.90
N ALA A 106 3.74 4.15 15.98
CA ALA A 106 3.05 3.73 17.19
C ALA A 106 2.33 4.88 17.91
N ILE A 107 2.73 6.14 17.69
CA ILE A 107 2.00 7.31 18.20
C ILE A 107 0.57 7.33 17.65
N TYR A 108 0.37 6.98 16.37
CA TYR A 108 -0.98 6.92 15.80
C TYR A 108 -1.83 5.89 16.56
N PHE A 109 -1.34 4.65 16.75
CA PHE A 109 -2.07 3.64 17.53
C PHE A 109 -2.35 4.13 18.96
N SER A 110 -1.37 4.80 19.59
CA SER A 110 -1.53 5.41 20.92
C SER A 110 -2.68 6.41 20.96
N VAL A 111 -2.72 7.36 20.01
CA VAL A 111 -3.77 8.37 19.93
C VAL A 111 -5.14 7.73 19.68
N ALA A 112 -5.24 6.73 18.80
CA ALA A 112 -6.50 6.03 18.54
C ALA A 112 -7.06 5.36 19.80
N THR A 113 -6.19 4.82 20.67
CA THR A 113 -6.62 4.15 21.91
C THR A 113 -7.01 5.11 23.04
N LEU A 114 -6.69 6.40 22.96
CA LEU A 114 -7.04 7.38 24.00
C LEU A 114 -8.54 7.49 24.23
N ILE A 115 -9.35 7.11 23.25
CA ILE A 115 -10.80 7.05 23.39
C ILE A 115 -11.27 6.09 24.50
N LEU A 116 -10.44 5.11 24.87
CA LEU A 116 -10.68 4.20 25.99
C LEU A 116 -10.51 4.87 27.36
N CYS A 117 -10.04 6.13 27.40
CA CYS A 117 -10.10 6.96 28.60
C CYS A 117 -11.52 7.46 28.89
N LEU A 118 -12.41 7.48 27.89
CA LEU A 118 -13.80 7.85 28.12
C LEU A 118 -14.50 6.78 28.98
N PRO A 119 -15.45 7.15 29.85
CA PRO A 119 -16.22 6.22 30.66
C PRO A 119 -16.85 5.14 29.78
N LYS A 120 -16.64 3.88 30.17
CA LYS A 120 -17.13 2.73 29.40
C LYS A 120 -18.65 2.75 29.31
N ARG A 121 -19.17 2.97 28.10
CA ARG A 121 -20.59 2.80 27.77
C ARG A 121 -20.71 1.50 27.01
N LYS A 122 -21.45 0.54 27.58
CA LYS A 122 -21.47 -0.89 27.16
C LYS A 122 -21.56 -1.09 25.64
N TYR A 123 -22.31 -0.25 24.91
CA TYR A 123 -22.63 -0.44 23.50
C TYR A 123 -21.94 0.52 22.52
N LEU A 124 -21.38 1.63 22.99
CA LEU A 124 -20.81 2.66 22.10
C LEU A 124 -19.29 2.59 22.06
N THR A 125 -18.63 2.08 23.11
CA THR A 125 -17.16 2.13 23.18
C THR A 125 -16.48 1.46 21.99
N GLY A 126 -16.99 0.31 21.52
CA GLY A 126 -16.44 -0.36 20.34
C GLY A 126 -16.58 0.44 19.04
N LEU A 127 -17.74 1.03 18.80
CA LEU A 127 -18.01 1.86 17.62
C LEU A 127 -17.16 3.14 17.62
N VAL A 128 -17.02 3.79 18.77
CA VAL A 128 -16.21 5.00 18.91
C VAL A 128 -14.71 4.67 18.81
N LEU A 129 -14.28 3.49 19.29
CA LEU A 129 -12.92 2.99 19.08
C LEU A 129 -12.62 2.74 17.61
N ALA A 130 -13.50 2.05 16.89
CA ALA A 130 -13.37 1.82 15.45
C ALA A 130 -13.33 3.13 14.66
N ALA A 131 -14.22 4.08 14.98
CA ALA A 131 -14.23 5.41 14.38
C ALA A 131 -12.92 6.19 14.65
N SER A 132 -12.41 6.12 15.88
CA SER A 132 -11.13 6.74 16.23
C SER A 132 -9.97 6.12 15.45
N TRP A 133 -10.00 4.81 15.26
CA TRP A 133 -8.97 4.08 14.52
C TRP A 133 -8.97 4.47 13.04
N VAL A 134 -10.14 4.54 12.41
CA VAL A 134 -10.30 4.99 11.01
C VAL A 134 -9.73 6.39 10.81
N LEU A 135 -10.10 7.34 11.66
CA LEU A 135 -9.65 8.73 11.53
C LEU A 135 -8.12 8.82 11.65
N ILE A 136 -7.55 8.05 12.58
CA ILE A 136 -6.11 8.06 12.84
C ILE A 136 -5.32 7.32 11.75
N GLU A 137 -5.82 6.20 11.21
CA GLU A 137 -5.22 5.56 10.04
C GLU A 137 -5.30 6.46 8.79
N TYR A 138 -6.41 7.18 8.60
CA TYR A 138 -6.50 8.18 7.54
C TYR A 138 -5.49 9.31 7.74
N LEU A 139 -5.35 9.86 8.95
CA LEU A 139 -4.33 10.87 9.24
C LEU A 139 -2.92 10.35 8.98
N ARG A 140 -2.63 9.09 9.33
CA ARG A 140 -1.35 8.44 9.02
C ARG A 140 -1.08 8.31 7.52
N SER A 141 -2.13 8.27 6.69
CA SER A 141 -2.01 8.25 5.23
C SER A 141 -1.78 9.62 4.58
N VAL A 142 -1.87 10.73 5.33
CA VAL A 142 -1.80 12.10 4.79
C VAL A 142 -0.71 12.96 5.45
N VAL A 143 -0.54 12.84 6.77
CA VAL A 143 0.42 13.65 7.54
C VAL A 143 1.85 13.30 7.13
N LEU A 144 2.68 14.33 6.86
CA LEU A 144 4.09 14.19 6.44
C LEU A 144 4.24 13.27 5.22
N THR A 145 3.48 13.56 4.15
CA THR A 145 3.27 12.74 2.94
C THR A 145 2.55 11.41 3.16
N GLY A 146 2.52 10.89 4.38
CA GLY A 146 1.78 9.70 4.74
C GLY A 146 2.58 8.41 4.57
N PHE A 147 2.26 7.45 5.46
CA PHE A 147 2.81 6.11 5.46
C PHE A 147 1.73 5.08 5.81
N PRO A 148 0.81 4.75 4.88
CA PRO A 148 -0.32 3.85 5.12
C PRO A 148 0.03 2.35 5.09
N TRP A 149 1.30 1.97 5.18
CA TRP A 149 1.75 0.57 5.26
C TRP A 149 1.34 -0.10 6.58
N MET A 150 1.15 -1.42 6.60
CA MET A 150 0.68 -2.16 7.78
C MET A 150 -0.65 -1.64 8.35
N GLY A 151 -1.52 -1.06 7.53
CA GLY A 151 -2.90 -0.75 7.94
C GLY A 151 -3.69 -2.03 8.23
N LEU A 152 -4.64 -2.00 9.18
CA LEU A 152 -5.39 -3.22 9.53
C LEU A 152 -6.17 -3.80 8.34
N ALA A 153 -6.59 -2.94 7.39
CA ALA A 153 -7.24 -3.34 6.15
C ALA A 153 -6.41 -4.28 5.27
N GLU A 154 -5.08 -4.20 5.30
CA GLU A 154 -4.19 -4.99 4.45
C GLU A 154 -4.35 -6.49 4.73
N ALA A 155 -4.37 -6.88 6.01
CA ALA A 155 -4.61 -8.26 6.42
C ALA A 155 -6.07 -8.70 6.20
N GLN A 156 -7.01 -7.75 6.18
CA GLN A 156 -8.42 -8.04 5.91
C GLN A 156 -8.70 -8.40 4.45
N PHE A 157 -7.76 -8.23 3.53
CA PHE A 157 -7.91 -8.75 2.16
C PHE A 157 -8.21 -10.27 2.16
N ASN A 158 -7.54 -11.04 3.03
CA ASN A 158 -7.84 -12.45 3.27
C ASN A 158 -8.75 -12.67 4.52
N GLY A 159 -9.45 -11.64 4.94
CA GLY A 159 -10.31 -11.63 6.13
C GLY A 159 -11.80 -11.53 5.79
N PRO A 160 -12.67 -11.55 6.82
CA PRO A 160 -14.12 -11.50 6.63
C PRO A 160 -14.65 -10.17 6.08
N PHE A 161 -13.86 -9.10 6.13
CA PHE A 161 -14.34 -7.76 5.79
C PHE A 161 -13.89 -7.27 4.41
N ALA A 162 -13.05 -8.02 3.70
CA ALA A 162 -12.61 -7.70 2.33
C ALA A 162 -13.76 -7.28 1.40
N PRO A 163 -14.92 -7.96 1.37
CA PRO A 163 -15.97 -7.65 0.40
C PRO A 163 -16.64 -6.28 0.60
N VAL A 164 -16.34 -5.57 1.69
CA VAL A 164 -16.82 -4.19 1.94
C VAL A 164 -15.92 -3.16 1.25
N ALA A 165 -14.69 -3.52 0.87
CA ALA A 165 -13.73 -2.61 0.26
C ALA A 165 -14.23 -1.93 -1.03
N PRO A 166 -14.95 -2.59 -1.96
CA PRO A 166 -15.53 -1.90 -3.13
C PRO A 166 -16.54 -0.80 -2.75
N PHE A 167 -17.21 -0.92 -1.61
CA PHE A 167 -18.24 0.04 -1.20
C PHE A 167 -17.64 1.26 -0.54
N LEU A 168 -16.71 1.06 0.39
CA LEU A 168 -16.27 2.10 1.34
C LEU A 168 -14.75 2.12 1.57
N GLY A 169 -13.99 1.33 0.81
CA GLY A 169 -12.54 1.25 0.87
C GLY A 169 -11.98 0.42 2.04
N GLY A 170 -10.66 0.27 2.08
CA GLY A 170 -9.96 -0.43 3.14
C GLY A 170 -10.23 0.11 4.55
N LEU A 171 -10.46 1.42 4.71
CA LEU A 171 -10.79 2.01 6.02
C LEU A 171 -12.09 1.45 6.62
N ALA A 172 -13.06 1.02 5.80
CA ALA A 172 -14.23 0.31 6.30
C ALA A 172 -13.88 -1.09 6.83
N CYS A 173 -12.93 -1.78 6.19
CA CYS A 173 -12.39 -3.05 6.70
C CYS A 173 -11.71 -2.85 8.06
N THR A 174 -10.91 -1.78 8.20
CA THR A 174 -10.33 -1.34 9.47
C THR A 174 -11.41 -1.08 10.53
N PHE A 175 -12.47 -0.34 10.18
CA PHE A 175 -13.58 -0.07 11.10
C PHE A 175 -14.20 -1.37 11.63
N LEU A 176 -14.52 -2.30 10.73
CA LEU A 176 -15.21 -3.53 11.06
C LEU A 176 -14.34 -4.48 11.87
N VAL A 177 -13.05 -4.63 11.55
CA VAL A 177 -12.15 -5.49 12.34
C VAL A 177 -11.96 -4.96 13.76
N VAL A 178 -11.83 -3.64 13.94
CA VAL A 178 -11.70 -3.03 15.28
C VAL A 178 -13.01 -3.17 16.06
N TRP A 179 -14.17 -2.93 15.42
CA TRP A 179 -15.45 -3.05 16.11
C TRP A 179 -15.78 -4.51 16.48
N VAL A 180 -15.62 -5.45 15.55
CA VAL A 180 -15.90 -6.88 15.81
C VAL A 180 -14.94 -7.44 16.85
N SER A 181 -13.64 -7.12 16.80
CA SER A 181 -12.70 -7.52 17.85
C SER A 181 -13.07 -6.93 19.22
N TRP A 182 -13.62 -5.71 19.28
CA TRP A 182 -14.18 -5.18 20.53
C TRP A 182 -15.37 -6.01 21.03
N GLU A 183 -16.33 -6.35 20.17
CA GLU A 183 -17.48 -7.18 20.57
C GLU A 183 -17.05 -8.57 21.05
N PHE A 184 -16.03 -9.18 20.44
CA PHE A 184 -15.42 -10.41 20.95
C PHE A 184 -14.94 -10.26 22.39
N SER A 185 -14.35 -9.12 22.75
CA SER A 185 -13.88 -8.84 24.12
C SER A 185 -15.03 -8.70 25.14
N GLN A 186 -16.26 -8.45 24.67
CA GLN A 186 -17.46 -8.27 25.49
C GLN A 186 -18.34 -9.52 25.62
N LEU A 187 -18.03 -10.63 24.90
CA LEU A 187 -18.84 -11.87 24.91
C LEU A 187 -19.14 -12.40 26.32
N LYS A 188 -18.16 -12.35 27.24
CA LYS A 188 -18.37 -12.80 28.64
C LYS A 188 -19.38 -11.95 29.41
N LYS A 189 -19.59 -10.69 29.01
CA LYS A 189 -20.48 -9.74 29.70
C LYS A 189 -21.85 -9.65 29.05
N ASN A 190 -21.94 -9.86 27.74
CA ASN A 190 -23.19 -9.75 27.01
C ASN A 190 -23.22 -10.68 25.78
N ILE A 191 -23.29 -11.99 26.05
CA ILE A 191 -23.16 -13.03 25.01
C ILE A 191 -24.16 -12.84 23.86
N PHE A 192 -25.45 -12.64 24.16
CA PHE A 192 -26.48 -12.54 23.14
C PHE A 192 -26.28 -11.35 22.20
N PHE A 193 -26.04 -10.16 22.76
CA PHE A 193 -25.86 -8.95 21.97
C PHE A 193 -24.56 -9.00 21.15
N SER A 194 -23.43 -9.32 21.80
CA SER A 194 -22.14 -9.33 21.10
C SER A 194 -22.07 -10.43 20.05
N SER A 195 -22.61 -11.64 20.31
CA SER A 195 -22.73 -12.68 19.29
C SER A 195 -23.61 -12.25 18.13
N ALA A 196 -24.76 -11.62 18.40
CA ALA A 196 -25.63 -11.09 17.34
C ALA A 196 -24.88 -10.05 16.48
N CYS A 197 -24.19 -9.08 17.09
CA CYS A 197 -23.39 -8.08 16.36
C CYS A 197 -22.28 -8.71 15.52
N ILE A 198 -21.51 -9.64 16.09
CA ILE A 198 -20.42 -10.33 15.37
C ILE A 198 -20.98 -11.10 14.16
N ILE A 199 -21.98 -11.95 14.38
CA ILE A 199 -22.56 -12.82 13.34
C ILE A 199 -23.20 -11.98 12.25
N SER A 200 -24.03 -10.99 12.61
CA SER A 200 -24.69 -10.12 11.63
C SER A 200 -23.68 -9.29 10.83
N THR A 201 -22.63 -8.75 11.48
CA THR A 201 -21.62 -7.95 10.79
C THR A 201 -20.82 -8.79 9.80
N ILE A 202 -20.37 -9.99 10.21
CA ILE A 202 -19.65 -10.90 9.31
C ILE A 202 -20.59 -11.36 8.19
N ALA A 203 -21.83 -11.73 8.50
CA ALA A 203 -22.80 -12.17 7.48
C ALA A 203 -23.08 -11.05 6.47
N LEU A 204 -23.33 -9.82 6.90
CA LEU A 204 -23.56 -8.67 6.01
C LEU A 204 -22.31 -8.35 5.17
N ALA A 205 -21.12 -8.40 5.75
CA ALA A 205 -19.87 -8.22 5.01
C ALA A 205 -19.69 -9.31 3.94
N GLN A 206 -20.02 -10.56 4.25
CA GLN A 206 -19.94 -11.65 3.27
C GLN A 206 -21.03 -11.55 2.19
N LEU A 207 -22.25 -11.14 2.54
CA LEU A 207 -23.31 -10.88 1.57
C LEU A 207 -22.90 -9.78 0.58
N ALA A 208 -22.12 -8.78 1.00
CA ALA A 208 -21.63 -7.72 0.11
C ALA A 208 -20.83 -8.26 -1.09
N SER A 209 -20.24 -9.47 -1.00
CA SER A 209 -19.51 -10.10 -2.11
C SER A 209 -20.38 -10.46 -3.32
N PHE A 210 -21.71 -10.53 -3.17
CA PHE A 210 -22.63 -10.80 -4.28
C PHE A 210 -22.84 -9.59 -5.20
N TRP A 211 -22.42 -8.39 -4.78
CA TRP A 211 -22.53 -7.19 -5.60
C TRP A 211 -21.25 -6.94 -6.40
N THR A 212 -21.41 -6.83 -7.71
CA THR A 212 -20.36 -6.43 -8.64
C THR A 212 -20.70 -5.07 -9.25
N PHE A 213 -19.74 -4.14 -9.22
CA PHE A 213 -19.91 -2.78 -9.75
C PHE A 213 -19.25 -2.57 -11.11
N THR A 214 -18.49 -3.55 -11.57
CA THR A 214 -17.74 -3.52 -12.81
C THR A 214 -18.04 -4.78 -13.61
N ASN A 215 -17.99 -4.66 -14.93
CA ASN A 215 -18.27 -5.75 -15.87
C ASN A 215 -17.11 -5.91 -16.85
N PRO A 216 -16.81 -7.15 -17.29
CA PRO A 216 -15.80 -7.39 -18.31
C PRO A 216 -16.20 -6.71 -19.64
N ILE A 217 -15.23 -6.17 -20.37
CA ILE A 217 -15.43 -5.51 -21.66
C ILE A 217 -14.43 -5.95 -22.72
N GLY A 218 -14.92 -6.15 -23.94
CA GLY A 218 -14.10 -6.53 -25.09
C GLY A 218 -13.35 -7.85 -24.90
N GLU A 219 -12.42 -8.12 -25.81
CA GLU A 219 -11.59 -9.33 -25.77
C GLU A 219 -10.41 -9.20 -24.78
N PRO A 220 -10.01 -10.29 -24.12
CA PRO A 220 -8.80 -10.33 -23.30
C PRO A 220 -7.56 -9.86 -24.06
N LEU A 221 -6.74 -9.05 -23.39
CA LEU A 221 -5.46 -8.54 -23.85
C LEU A 221 -4.39 -9.60 -23.64
N SER A 222 -3.57 -9.88 -24.65
CA SER A 222 -2.30 -10.57 -24.47
C SER A 222 -1.29 -9.63 -23.79
N VAL A 223 -0.72 -10.06 -22.67
CA VAL A 223 0.17 -9.24 -21.84
C VAL A 223 1.46 -9.98 -21.55
N ARG A 224 2.58 -9.25 -21.57
CA ARG A 224 3.90 -9.72 -21.13
C ARG A 224 4.44 -8.79 -20.06
N LEU A 225 4.66 -9.31 -18.85
CA LEU A 225 5.31 -8.59 -17.75
C LEU A 225 6.75 -9.09 -17.62
N ILE A 226 7.71 -8.20 -17.79
CA ILE A 226 9.13 -8.57 -17.79
C ILE A 226 9.71 -8.35 -16.40
N GLN A 227 10.41 -9.35 -15.85
CA GLN A 227 11.08 -9.31 -14.55
C GLN A 227 12.59 -9.46 -14.76
N GLY A 228 13.35 -8.41 -14.46
CA GLY A 228 14.78 -8.35 -14.78
C GLY A 228 15.72 -8.97 -13.76
N ASN A 229 15.35 -8.97 -12.48
CA ASN A 229 16.17 -9.41 -11.36
C ASN A 229 17.57 -8.77 -11.30
N PHE A 230 17.66 -7.46 -11.60
CA PHE A 230 18.91 -6.72 -11.48
C PHE A 230 19.07 -6.17 -10.06
N GLU A 231 20.20 -6.46 -9.41
CA GLU A 231 20.48 -5.94 -8.08
C GLU A 231 20.62 -4.41 -8.07
N GLN A 232 20.18 -3.79 -6.98
CA GLN A 232 20.22 -2.33 -6.84
C GLN A 232 21.64 -1.76 -6.81
N SER A 233 22.62 -2.54 -6.35
CA SER A 233 24.05 -2.20 -6.28
C SER A 233 24.69 -2.04 -7.66
N LEU A 234 24.19 -2.78 -8.66
CA LEU A 234 24.78 -2.87 -10.00
C LEU A 234 24.49 -1.64 -10.87
N LYS A 235 23.60 -0.74 -10.44
CA LYS A 235 23.24 0.49 -11.18
C LYS A 235 24.40 1.46 -11.41
N PHE A 236 25.53 1.27 -10.72
CA PHE A 236 26.73 2.10 -10.88
C PHE A 236 27.82 1.43 -11.74
N ASN A 237 27.62 0.18 -12.17
CA ASN A 237 28.54 -0.53 -13.04
C ASN A 237 28.09 -0.39 -14.51
N PRO A 238 28.86 0.31 -15.37
CA PRO A 238 28.49 0.50 -16.78
C PRO A 238 28.20 -0.80 -17.53
N LYS A 239 28.97 -1.88 -17.27
CA LYS A 239 28.78 -3.16 -17.94
C LYS A 239 27.45 -3.82 -17.54
N SER A 240 27.10 -3.76 -16.25
CA SER A 240 25.83 -4.28 -15.76
C SER A 240 24.62 -3.50 -16.31
N ILE A 241 24.77 -2.19 -16.52
CA ILE A 241 23.73 -1.36 -17.15
C ILE A 241 23.53 -1.77 -18.62
N GLU A 242 24.62 -2.00 -19.37
CA GLU A 242 24.51 -2.49 -20.75
C GLU A 242 23.84 -3.87 -20.84
N ASP A 243 24.18 -4.78 -19.93
CA ASP A 243 23.57 -6.11 -19.85
C ASP A 243 22.07 -5.98 -19.49
N GLN A 244 21.72 -5.05 -18.60
CA GLN A 244 20.34 -4.72 -18.25
C GLN A 244 19.54 -4.17 -19.44
N PHE A 245 20.09 -3.20 -20.18
CA PHE A 245 19.46 -2.67 -21.40
C PHE A 245 19.26 -3.77 -22.45
N SER A 246 20.27 -4.61 -22.65
CA SER A 246 20.23 -5.71 -23.61
C SER A 246 19.16 -6.73 -23.23
N PHE A 247 19.09 -7.11 -21.95
CA PHE A 247 18.06 -8.02 -21.44
C PHE A 247 16.65 -7.49 -21.71
N TYR A 248 16.34 -6.26 -21.29
CA TYR A 248 14.99 -5.71 -21.46
C TYR A 248 14.62 -5.54 -22.93
N THR A 249 15.54 -5.08 -23.76
CA THR A 249 15.31 -4.91 -25.20
C THR A 249 15.03 -6.26 -25.88
N ASN A 250 15.87 -7.27 -25.62
CA ASN A 250 15.66 -8.63 -26.14
C ASN A 250 14.35 -9.24 -25.62
N ALA A 251 14.02 -9.03 -24.34
CA ALA A 251 12.79 -9.52 -23.74
C ALA A 251 11.55 -8.87 -24.39
N ILE A 252 11.57 -7.56 -24.64
CA ILE A 252 10.50 -6.86 -25.37
C ILE A 252 10.36 -7.44 -26.78
N GLU A 253 11.46 -7.49 -27.54
CA GLU A 253 11.44 -7.81 -28.97
C GLU A 253 11.24 -9.31 -29.27
N SER A 254 11.47 -10.18 -28.28
CA SER A 254 11.34 -11.64 -28.44
C SER A 254 9.95 -12.13 -28.84
N GLN A 255 8.88 -11.41 -28.49
CA GLN A 255 7.50 -11.82 -28.81
C GLN A 255 6.52 -10.63 -28.74
N ALA A 256 5.67 -10.50 -29.75
CA ALA A 256 4.58 -9.52 -29.77
C ALA A 256 3.49 -9.83 -28.73
N ALA A 257 2.86 -8.79 -28.21
CA ALA A 257 1.67 -8.87 -27.35
C ALA A 257 0.90 -7.53 -27.40
N ASP A 258 -0.39 -7.53 -27.06
CA ASP A 258 -1.18 -6.28 -27.01
C ASP A 258 -0.53 -5.26 -26.05
N LEU A 259 0.09 -5.74 -24.96
CA LEU A 259 0.79 -4.92 -23.98
C LEU A 259 2.04 -5.63 -23.41
N ILE A 260 3.17 -4.92 -23.42
CA ILE A 260 4.44 -5.36 -22.83
C ILE A 260 4.87 -4.33 -21.79
N ILE A 261 5.21 -4.77 -20.58
CA ILE A 261 5.52 -3.88 -19.45
C ILE A 261 6.87 -4.26 -18.84
N THR A 262 7.76 -3.28 -18.73
CA THR A 262 8.99 -3.39 -17.92
C THR A 262 8.77 -2.80 -16.52
N PRO A 263 9.58 -3.15 -15.51
CA PRO A 263 9.41 -2.62 -14.17
C PRO A 263 9.92 -1.17 -14.05
N GLU A 264 9.71 -0.57 -12.88
CA GLU A 264 10.25 0.75 -12.53
C GLU A 264 11.76 0.79 -12.74
N THR A 265 12.25 1.85 -13.38
CA THR A 265 13.68 2.08 -13.61
C THR A 265 14.40 0.89 -14.29
N ALA A 266 13.68 0.14 -15.14
CA ALA A 266 14.26 -0.87 -16.03
C ALA A 266 15.39 -0.30 -16.89
N TYR A 267 15.29 0.98 -17.26
CA TYR A 267 16.37 1.75 -17.86
C TYR A 267 16.87 2.82 -16.88
N PRO A 268 17.93 2.56 -16.08
CA PRO A 268 18.35 3.41 -14.96
C PRO A 268 19.10 4.70 -15.34
N TRP A 269 18.97 5.18 -16.58
CA TRP A 269 19.57 6.44 -17.04
C TRP A 269 18.51 7.45 -17.48
N PRO A 270 18.84 8.75 -17.40
CA PRO A 270 18.02 9.79 -18.00
C PRO A 270 17.68 9.47 -19.45
N GLN A 271 16.46 9.80 -19.85
CA GLN A 271 15.95 9.53 -21.19
C GLN A 271 16.88 10.05 -22.30
N SER A 272 17.51 11.21 -22.11
CA SER A 272 18.47 11.80 -23.05
C SER A 272 19.83 11.06 -23.12
N ASN A 273 20.18 10.29 -22.09
CA ASN A 273 21.42 9.53 -21.98
C ASN A 273 21.27 8.07 -22.42
N LEU A 274 20.08 7.63 -22.82
CA LEU A 274 19.88 6.29 -23.34
C LEU A 274 20.66 6.06 -24.65
N PRO A 275 21.07 4.81 -24.94
CA PRO A 275 21.76 4.49 -26.19
C PRO A 275 21.03 5.02 -27.42
N ALA A 276 21.79 5.65 -28.33
CA ALA A 276 21.23 6.24 -29.54
C ALA A 276 20.46 5.18 -30.35
N GLY A 277 19.22 5.52 -30.75
CA GLY A 277 18.36 4.63 -31.53
C GLY A 277 17.52 3.65 -30.72
N LEU A 278 17.79 3.43 -29.42
CA LEU A 278 17.04 2.47 -28.58
C LEU A 278 15.53 2.74 -28.56
N LEU A 279 15.11 3.97 -28.25
CA LEU A 279 13.68 4.30 -28.23
C LEU A 279 13.07 4.24 -29.63
N GLY A 280 13.86 4.55 -30.67
CA GLY A 280 13.43 4.45 -32.07
C GLY A 280 13.19 3.00 -32.49
N SER A 281 14.08 2.07 -32.12
CA SER A 281 13.92 0.65 -32.42
C SER A 281 12.72 0.05 -31.69
N LEU A 282 12.52 0.39 -30.41
CA LEU A 282 11.35 -0.04 -29.64
C LEU A 282 10.04 0.54 -30.19
N GLN A 283 10.04 1.80 -30.65
CA GLN A 283 8.88 2.39 -31.33
C GLN A 283 8.60 1.70 -32.67
N GLN A 284 9.64 1.34 -33.42
CA GLN A 284 9.50 0.58 -34.68
C GLN A 284 8.96 -0.82 -34.40
N PHE A 285 9.45 -1.51 -33.37
CA PHE A 285 8.91 -2.79 -32.91
C PHE A 285 7.42 -2.67 -32.54
N SER A 286 7.06 -1.67 -31.73
CA SER A 286 5.67 -1.36 -31.36
C SER A 286 4.78 -1.21 -32.59
N THR A 287 5.25 -0.44 -33.58
CA THR A 287 4.49 -0.18 -34.81
C THR A 287 4.36 -1.43 -35.69
N ASN A 288 5.45 -2.15 -35.91
CA ASN A 288 5.47 -3.34 -36.78
C ASN A 288 4.65 -4.50 -36.22
N THR A 289 4.63 -4.66 -34.89
CA THR A 289 3.93 -5.76 -34.22
C THR A 289 2.56 -5.37 -33.69
N SER A 290 2.18 -4.09 -33.80
CA SER A 290 1.00 -3.52 -33.14
C SER A 290 0.99 -3.71 -31.61
N SER A 291 2.18 -3.81 -30.98
CA SER A 291 2.33 -3.96 -29.54
C SER A 291 2.38 -2.60 -28.83
N ASN A 292 1.78 -2.50 -27.65
CA ASN A 292 1.99 -1.34 -26.77
C ASN A 292 3.11 -1.67 -25.77
N VAL A 293 4.11 -0.82 -25.62
CA VAL A 293 5.26 -1.05 -24.74
C VAL A 293 5.32 0.03 -23.67
N LEU A 294 5.36 -0.36 -22.40
CA LEU A 294 5.49 0.56 -21.27
C LEU A 294 6.85 0.37 -20.59
N LEU A 295 7.66 1.43 -20.59
CA LEU A 295 9.06 1.42 -20.16
C LEU A 295 9.24 2.21 -18.86
N GLY A 296 9.82 1.60 -17.83
CA GLY A 296 10.25 2.32 -16.63
C GLY A 296 11.64 2.90 -16.81
N LEU A 297 11.77 4.24 -16.70
CA LEU A 297 13.04 4.95 -16.93
C LEU A 297 13.12 6.25 -16.11
N ILE A 298 14.27 6.92 -16.16
CA ILE A 298 14.44 8.25 -15.56
C ILE A 298 14.04 9.31 -16.59
N GLY A 299 12.93 9.99 -16.33
CA GLY A 299 12.44 11.08 -17.15
C GLY A 299 13.14 12.40 -16.86
N GLU A 300 12.94 13.37 -17.75
CA GLU A 300 13.42 14.73 -17.61
C GLU A 300 12.27 15.72 -17.82
N THR A 301 12.25 16.77 -17.02
CA THR A 301 11.28 17.87 -17.09
C THR A 301 12.02 19.20 -17.03
N GLY A 302 11.59 20.17 -17.84
CA GLY A 302 12.16 21.51 -17.81
C GLY A 302 11.65 22.29 -16.60
N GLY A 303 12.56 22.89 -15.82
CA GLY A 303 12.23 23.78 -14.70
C GLY A 303 12.89 25.15 -14.84
N SER A 304 12.41 26.12 -14.04
CA SER A 304 12.97 27.49 -13.98
C SER A 304 14.43 27.56 -13.53
N THR A 305 14.95 26.48 -12.93
CA THR A 305 16.32 26.36 -12.41
C THR A 305 17.16 25.33 -13.18
N GLY A 306 16.70 24.84 -14.34
CA GLY A 306 17.35 23.79 -15.13
C GLY A 306 16.53 22.50 -15.28
N VAL A 307 17.17 21.44 -15.79
CA VAL A 307 16.54 20.12 -15.97
C VAL A 307 16.34 19.46 -14.60
N LYS A 308 15.13 18.96 -14.36
CA LYS A 308 14.80 18.11 -13.21
C LYS A 308 14.47 16.70 -13.67
N TYR A 309 14.94 15.71 -12.93
CA TYR A 309 14.65 14.31 -13.23
C TYR A 309 13.32 13.89 -12.62
N THR A 310 12.66 12.90 -13.23
CA THR A 310 11.45 12.25 -12.71
C THR A 310 11.59 10.74 -12.77
N ASN A 311 10.82 10.04 -11.93
CA ASN A 311 10.63 8.61 -12.10
C ASN A 311 9.46 8.40 -13.08
N ARG A 312 9.74 7.86 -14.27
CA ARG A 312 8.85 7.94 -15.43
C ARG A 312 8.47 6.56 -15.96
N ALA A 313 7.19 6.40 -16.28
CA ALA A 313 6.68 5.39 -17.19
C ALA A 313 6.49 6.02 -18.58
N LEU A 314 7.27 5.58 -19.57
CA LEU A 314 7.17 6.00 -20.97
C LEU A 314 6.41 4.95 -21.77
N GLY A 315 5.29 5.32 -22.38
CA GLY A 315 4.49 4.44 -23.22
C GLY A 315 4.79 4.65 -24.71
N LEU A 316 5.07 3.58 -25.43
CA LEU A 316 5.20 3.53 -26.88
C LEU A 316 4.01 2.74 -27.43
N SER A 317 3.30 3.34 -28.37
CA SER A 317 2.07 2.77 -28.94
C SER A 317 2.13 2.82 -30.45
N PRO A 318 1.47 1.88 -31.16
CA PRO A 318 1.54 1.80 -32.60
C PRO A 318 0.92 3.05 -33.24
N ASN A 319 1.70 3.74 -34.08
CA ASN A 319 1.27 4.93 -34.83
C ASN A 319 0.69 6.07 -33.96
N ALA A 320 1.14 6.21 -32.72
CA ALA A 320 0.67 7.23 -31.78
C ALA A 320 1.85 7.95 -31.10
N PRO A 321 1.66 9.20 -30.63
CA PRO A 321 2.69 9.89 -29.86
C PRO A 321 3.00 9.14 -28.56
N SER A 322 4.25 9.26 -28.09
CA SER A 322 4.65 8.62 -26.84
C SER A 322 3.84 9.15 -25.66
N TYR A 323 3.38 8.25 -24.82
CA TYR A 323 2.76 8.54 -23.55
C TYR A 323 3.82 8.74 -22.45
N GLN A 324 3.52 9.56 -21.45
CA GLN A 324 4.35 9.69 -20.25
C GLN A 324 3.50 9.77 -19.00
N TYR A 325 3.98 9.15 -17.94
CA TYR A 325 3.52 9.32 -16.57
C TYR A 325 4.72 9.50 -15.65
N ASP A 326 4.77 10.63 -14.95
CA ASP A 326 5.79 10.92 -13.95
C ASP A 326 5.22 10.66 -12.54
N LYS A 327 5.96 9.95 -11.70
CA LYS A 327 5.54 9.58 -10.34
C LYS A 327 5.13 10.82 -9.53
N SER A 328 3.94 10.81 -8.96
CA SER A 328 3.37 11.91 -8.18
C SER A 328 3.71 11.79 -6.71
N HIS A 329 3.55 10.60 -6.14
CA HIS A 329 3.81 10.34 -4.74
C HIS A 329 5.21 9.73 -4.53
N LEU A 330 6.16 10.59 -4.19
CA LEU A 330 7.56 10.21 -3.98
C LEU A 330 7.80 9.65 -2.57
N VAL A 331 8.73 8.71 -2.47
CA VAL A 331 9.19 8.13 -1.20
C VAL A 331 10.09 9.14 -0.45
N PRO A 332 9.75 9.54 0.78
CA PRO A 332 10.58 10.41 1.61
C PRO A 332 11.94 9.76 1.90
N PHE A 333 13.02 10.54 1.81
CA PHE A 333 14.40 10.05 1.99
C PHE A 333 14.77 8.91 1.04
N GLY A 334 14.06 8.76 -0.08
CA GLY A 334 14.39 7.82 -1.16
C GLY A 334 14.48 8.54 -2.49
N GLU A 335 13.48 9.37 -2.75
CA GLU A 335 13.29 10.08 -4.03
C GLU A 335 13.26 11.60 -3.88
N PHE A 336 13.15 12.10 -2.64
CA PHE A 336 13.30 13.52 -2.33
C PHE A 336 13.73 13.69 -0.87
N ILE A 337 14.27 14.86 -0.56
CA ILE A 337 14.68 15.23 0.80
C ILE A 337 13.59 16.09 1.43
N PRO A 338 12.97 15.66 2.54
CA PRO A 338 11.99 16.48 3.24
C PRO A 338 12.58 17.85 3.67
N PRO A 339 11.82 18.95 3.56
CA PRO A 339 12.29 20.28 3.95
C PRO A 339 12.84 20.29 5.39
N GLY A 340 14.05 20.84 5.57
CA GLY A 340 14.73 20.90 6.87
C GLY A 340 15.61 19.69 7.22
N PHE A 341 15.67 18.66 6.37
CA PHE A 341 16.48 17.45 6.60
C PHE A 341 17.74 17.33 5.73
N GLN A 342 18.12 18.39 5.00
CA GLN A 342 19.34 18.36 4.17
C GLN A 342 20.61 18.06 5.00
N TRP A 343 20.65 18.52 6.26
CA TRP A 343 21.76 18.23 7.17
C TRP A 343 21.95 16.73 7.41
N PHE A 344 20.87 15.95 7.44
CA PHE A 344 20.90 14.50 7.68
C PHE A 344 21.54 13.80 6.48
N VAL A 345 21.11 14.14 5.26
CA VAL A 345 21.68 13.57 4.03
C VAL A 345 23.16 13.91 3.90
N ASN A 346 23.53 15.17 4.19
CA ASN A 346 24.93 15.61 4.14
C ASN A 346 25.80 14.92 5.21
N ALA A 347 25.27 14.73 6.43
CA ALA A 347 26.02 14.10 7.53
C ALA A 347 26.27 12.60 7.30
N PHE A 348 25.34 11.91 6.64
CA PHE A 348 25.40 10.46 6.45
C PHE A 348 25.73 10.03 5.00
N HIS A 349 26.06 10.98 4.12
CA HIS A 349 26.43 10.73 2.71
C HIS A 349 25.44 9.81 1.97
N VAL A 350 24.15 9.92 2.26
CA VAL A 350 23.14 9.03 1.67
C VAL A 350 23.00 9.37 0.18
N PRO A 351 23.19 8.42 -0.75
CA PRO A 351 23.09 8.67 -2.19
C PRO A 351 21.62 8.81 -2.59
N MET A 352 21.07 10.02 -2.49
CA MET A 352 19.65 10.31 -2.72
C MET A 352 19.44 11.00 -4.06
N SER A 353 18.42 10.58 -4.80
CA SER A 353 17.88 11.38 -5.91
C SER A 353 16.95 12.46 -5.36
N ASP A 354 16.96 13.64 -5.98
CA ASP A 354 15.95 14.69 -5.78
C ASP A 354 15.07 14.75 -7.03
N PHE A 355 14.11 13.84 -7.12
CA PHE A 355 13.16 13.76 -8.23
C PHE A 355 12.09 14.84 -8.13
N ALA A 356 11.71 15.39 -9.28
CA ALA A 356 10.50 16.19 -9.42
C ALA A 356 9.25 15.30 -9.35
N ARG A 357 8.15 15.89 -8.90
CA ARG A 357 6.83 15.25 -8.77
C ARG A 357 5.99 15.46 -10.03
N GLY A 358 5.37 14.41 -10.54
CA GLY A 358 4.27 14.52 -11.48
C GLY A 358 2.97 14.96 -10.81
N THR A 359 1.98 15.41 -11.60
CA THR A 359 0.67 15.81 -11.08
C THR A 359 -0.26 14.61 -10.89
N LEU A 360 -1.23 14.71 -9.98
CA LEU A 360 -2.16 13.60 -9.73
C LEU A 360 -3.13 13.35 -10.90
N ASP A 361 -3.46 14.36 -11.70
CA ASP A 361 -4.46 14.33 -12.77
C ASP A 361 -3.92 13.85 -14.14
N GLN A 362 -2.75 13.21 -14.17
CA GLN A 362 -2.16 12.69 -15.39
C GLN A 362 -3.07 11.68 -16.11
N ALA A 363 -3.11 11.78 -17.45
CA ALA A 363 -3.97 10.94 -18.28
C ALA A 363 -3.61 9.45 -18.16
N PRO A 364 -4.58 8.54 -18.32
CA PRO A 364 -4.30 7.11 -18.34
C PRO A 364 -3.58 6.70 -19.63
N PHE A 365 -2.78 5.63 -19.56
CA PHE A 365 -2.13 5.06 -20.74
C PHE A 365 -3.15 4.41 -21.66
N SER A 366 -3.09 4.68 -22.97
CA SER A 366 -4.02 4.12 -23.96
C SER A 366 -3.37 2.94 -24.67
N ILE A 367 -3.96 1.76 -24.51
CA ILE A 367 -3.55 0.52 -25.17
C ILE A 367 -4.31 0.43 -26.49
N ILE A 368 -3.62 0.73 -27.59
CA ILE A 368 -4.20 0.81 -28.93
C ILE A 368 -4.12 -0.56 -29.59
N ARG A 369 -5.25 -1.02 -30.13
CA ARG A 369 -5.36 -2.31 -30.82
C ARG A 369 -6.03 -2.13 -32.17
N SER A 370 -5.50 -2.79 -33.21
CA SER A 370 -6.03 -2.66 -34.57
C SER A 370 -7.49 -3.12 -34.63
N GLY A 371 -8.37 -2.25 -35.16
CA GLY A 371 -9.80 -2.53 -35.33
C GLY A 371 -10.60 -2.73 -34.04
N LYS A 372 -10.07 -2.33 -32.88
CA LYS A 372 -10.73 -2.48 -31.58
C LYS A 372 -10.72 -1.16 -30.80
N GLU A 373 -11.66 -1.02 -29.88
CA GLU A 373 -11.62 0.09 -28.93
C GLU A 373 -10.37 0.02 -28.05
N SER A 374 -9.83 1.21 -27.76
CA SER A 374 -8.69 1.37 -26.87
C SER A 374 -9.08 1.02 -25.44
N ILE A 375 -8.17 0.35 -24.75
CA ILE A 375 -8.29 0.10 -23.30
C ILE A 375 -7.40 1.09 -22.59
N HIS A 376 -7.86 1.67 -21.48
CA HIS A 376 -7.05 2.64 -20.73
C HIS A 376 -6.61 2.10 -19.37
N ALA A 377 -5.34 2.34 -19.05
CA ALA A 377 -4.72 1.88 -17.82
C ALA A 377 -4.35 3.05 -16.91
N ALA A 378 -4.71 2.98 -15.63
CA ALA A 378 -4.18 3.90 -14.63
C ALA A 378 -2.80 3.40 -14.19
N ILE A 379 -1.81 4.29 -14.26
CA ILE A 379 -0.42 3.97 -13.90
C ILE A 379 -0.15 4.34 -12.44
N THR A 380 0.53 3.44 -11.74
CA THR A 380 1.17 3.68 -10.45
C THR A 380 2.62 3.24 -10.57
N ILE A 381 3.52 3.99 -9.95
CA ILE A 381 4.91 3.60 -9.84
C ILE A 381 5.18 3.26 -8.38
N CYS A 382 5.54 2.00 -8.13
CA CYS A 382 6.03 1.51 -6.84
C CYS A 382 5.10 1.88 -5.69
N TYR A 383 5.59 2.66 -4.73
CA TYR A 383 4.92 3.12 -3.51
C TYR A 383 3.53 3.78 -3.71
N GLU A 384 3.19 4.22 -4.93
CA GLU A 384 1.89 4.87 -5.20
C GLU A 384 0.68 3.92 -5.03
N ASP A 385 0.86 2.61 -5.16
CA ASP A 385 -0.25 1.65 -4.98
C ASP A 385 -0.69 1.48 -3.52
N VAL A 386 0.11 1.94 -2.57
CA VAL A 386 -0.24 2.01 -1.14
C VAL A 386 -1.36 3.05 -0.90
N PHE A 387 -1.51 4.05 -1.78
CA PHE A 387 -2.45 5.18 -1.62
C PHE A 387 -3.76 4.97 -2.39
N GLY A 388 -4.63 4.10 -1.87
CA GLY A 388 -5.93 3.78 -2.49
C GLY A 388 -6.82 5.00 -2.76
N GLY A 389 -6.84 5.98 -1.86
CA GLY A 389 -7.62 7.21 -2.04
C GLY A 389 -7.15 8.07 -3.21
N GLU A 390 -5.82 8.16 -3.42
CA GLU A 390 -5.26 8.88 -4.56
C GLU A 390 -5.59 8.15 -5.86
N LEU A 391 -5.42 6.82 -5.91
CA LEU A 391 -5.78 6.02 -7.07
C LEU A 391 -7.28 6.11 -7.41
N ALA A 392 -8.16 5.98 -6.41
CA ALA A 392 -9.60 6.12 -6.57
C ALA A 392 -9.97 7.51 -7.15
N SER A 393 -9.39 8.58 -6.60
CA SER A 393 -9.60 9.94 -7.10
C SER A 393 -9.15 10.09 -8.56
N ARG A 394 -7.99 9.53 -8.93
CA ARG A 394 -7.48 9.56 -10.31
C ARG A 394 -8.40 8.83 -11.29
N ILE A 395 -8.91 7.66 -10.91
CA ILE A 395 -9.87 6.91 -11.72
C ILE A 395 -11.19 7.68 -11.84
N HIS A 396 -11.66 8.29 -10.76
CA HIS A 396 -12.91 9.04 -10.76
C HIS A 396 -12.87 10.24 -11.71
N HIS A 397 -11.81 11.03 -11.64
CA HIS A 397 -11.63 12.27 -12.40
C HIS A 397 -10.91 12.08 -13.75
N SER A 398 -10.62 10.83 -14.13
CA SER A 398 -9.95 10.55 -15.39
C SER A 398 -10.76 11.04 -16.59
N SER A 399 -10.08 11.64 -17.56
CA SER A 399 -10.68 12.12 -18.82
C SER A 399 -11.12 10.97 -19.75
N LYS A 400 -10.66 9.75 -19.50
CA LYS A 400 -11.02 8.53 -20.22
C LYS A 400 -11.41 7.42 -19.23
N PRO A 401 -12.27 6.46 -19.61
CA PRO A 401 -12.62 5.36 -18.72
C PRO A 401 -11.40 4.50 -18.42
N VAL A 402 -11.04 4.31 -17.16
CA VAL A 402 -9.96 3.39 -16.75
C VAL A 402 -10.51 1.97 -16.66
N ASN A 403 -9.80 1.02 -17.25
CA ASN A 403 -10.26 -0.36 -17.41
C ASN A 403 -9.38 -1.41 -16.73
N LEU A 404 -8.14 -1.05 -16.41
CA LEU A 404 -7.19 -1.87 -15.67
C LEU A 404 -6.17 -0.98 -14.96
N LEU A 405 -5.45 -1.55 -14.01
CA LEU A 405 -4.39 -0.90 -13.26
C LEU A 405 -3.02 -1.44 -13.70
N ILE A 406 -2.01 -0.59 -13.75
CA ILE A 406 -0.62 -1.01 -13.95
C ILE A 406 0.23 -0.46 -12.81
N ASN A 407 0.93 -1.35 -12.10
CA ASN A 407 1.96 -0.99 -11.14
C ASN A 407 3.32 -1.42 -11.67
N MET A 408 4.23 -0.46 -11.83
CA MET A 408 5.62 -0.69 -12.20
C MET A 408 6.48 -0.44 -10.98
N THR A 409 7.31 -1.40 -10.57
CA THR A 409 7.97 -1.29 -9.25
C THR A 409 9.34 -1.96 -9.21
N ASN A 410 10.22 -1.43 -8.39
CA ASN A 410 11.51 -2.01 -8.09
C ASN A 410 11.62 -2.27 -6.58
N LEU A 411 11.68 -3.55 -6.21
CA LEU A 411 11.77 -4.00 -4.82
C LEU A 411 13.17 -4.49 -4.42
N ALA A 412 14.19 -4.23 -5.25
CA ALA A 412 15.57 -4.60 -4.93
C ALA A 412 16.10 -3.88 -3.68
N TRP A 413 15.41 -2.83 -3.21
CA TRP A 413 15.71 -2.10 -1.99
C TRP A 413 15.46 -2.87 -0.69
N PHE A 414 14.63 -3.92 -0.71
CA PHE A 414 14.13 -4.53 0.53
C PHE A 414 14.57 -5.99 0.72
N GLY A 415 15.40 -6.50 -0.19
CA GLY A 415 15.96 -7.85 -0.13
C GLY A 415 14.91 -8.96 0.00
N ASP A 416 15.36 -10.16 0.33
CA ASP A 416 14.51 -11.31 0.64
C ASP A 416 13.85 -11.10 2.01
N SER A 417 12.64 -10.54 1.99
CA SER A 417 11.89 -10.15 3.18
C SER A 417 10.37 -10.18 2.92
N GLN A 418 9.58 -9.79 3.91
CA GLN A 418 8.11 -9.72 3.78
C GLN A 418 7.61 -8.51 2.95
N ALA A 419 8.48 -7.56 2.59
CA ALA A 419 8.07 -6.33 1.90
C ALA A 419 7.37 -6.59 0.54
N PRO A 420 7.86 -7.50 -0.32
CA PRO A 420 7.20 -7.81 -1.59
C PRO A 420 5.81 -8.43 -1.41
N ALA A 421 5.64 -9.31 -0.43
CA ALA A 421 4.35 -9.91 -0.10
C ALA A 421 3.36 -8.89 0.51
N GLN A 422 3.83 -7.97 1.36
CA GLN A 422 3.03 -6.85 1.88
C GLN A 422 2.57 -5.93 0.75
N GLN A 423 3.47 -5.52 -0.15
CA GLN A 423 3.08 -4.66 -1.27
C GLN A 423 2.14 -5.36 -2.25
N LEU A 424 2.33 -6.66 -2.51
CA LEU A 424 1.38 -7.43 -3.31
C LEU A 424 -0.01 -7.37 -2.70
N ARG A 425 -0.16 -7.61 -1.38
CA ARG A 425 -1.47 -7.52 -0.69
C ARG A 425 -2.09 -6.13 -0.82
N LEU A 426 -1.30 -5.06 -0.80
CA LEU A 426 -1.79 -3.71 -1.06
C LEU A 426 -2.27 -3.56 -2.51
N SER A 427 -1.53 -4.06 -3.51
CA SER A 427 -2.00 -4.08 -4.92
C SER A 427 -3.29 -4.90 -5.07
N GLN A 428 -3.43 -6.02 -4.37
CA GLN A 428 -4.65 -6.84 -4.34
C GLN A 428 -5.83 -6.07 -3.76
N LEU A 429 -5.61 -5.35 -2.66
CA LEU A 429 -6.62 -4.48 -2.07
C LEU A 429 -7.04 -3.36 -3.03
N ARG A 430 -6.12 -2.73 -3.77
CA ARG A 430 -6.44 -1.72 -4.80
C ARG A 430 -7.33 -2.28 -5.90
N SER A 431 -7.01 -3.48 -6.36
CA SER A 431 -7.79 -4.15 -7.40
C SER A 431 -9.22 -4.44 -6.91
N LEU A 432 -9.36 -5.00 -5.70
CA LEU A 432 -10.65 -5.24 -5.05
C LEU A 432 -11.45 -3.94 -4.83
N GLU A 433 -10.83 -2.90 -4.29
CA GLU A 433 -11.45 -1.60 -4.01
C GLU A 433 -12.02 -0.93 -5.27
N THR A 434 -11.31 -1.06 -6.40
CA THR A 434 -11.68 -0.43 -7.67
C THR A 434 -12.54 -1.33 -8.55
N GLY A 435 -12.58 -2.63 -8.28
CA GLY A 435 -13.22 -3.63 -9.13
C GLY A 435 -12.53 -3.76 -10.50
N LEU A 436 -11.25 -3.39 -10.60
CA LEU A 436 -10.48 -3.42 -11.84
C LEU A 436 -9.31 -4.41 -11.73
N PRO A 437 -9.02 -5.19 -12.78
CA PRO A 437 -7.86 -6.06 -12.81
C PRO A 437 -6.57 -5.23 -12.77
N ALA A 438 -5.49 -5.81 -12.25
CA ALA A 438 -4.20 -5.13 -12.11
C ALA A 438 -3.05 -5.96 -12.67
N LEU A 439 -2.10 -5.27 -13.30
CA LEU A 439 -0.84 -5.82 -13.81
C LEU A 439 0.29 -5.23 -12.99
N ARG A 440 1.12 -6.08 -12.41
CA ARG A 440 2.24 -5.68 -11.55
C ARG A 440 3.54 -6.21 -12.12
N ALA A 441 4.39 -5.32 -12.64
CA ALA A 441 5.71 -5.65 -13.16
C ALA A 441 6.79 -5.20 -12.16
N THR A 442 7.50 -6.17 -11.60
CA THR A 442 8.56 -5.96 -10.59
C THR A 442 9.95 -6.21 -11.19
N ASN A 443 10.98 -5.58 -10.62
CA ASN A 443 12.37 -5.97 -10.93
C ASN A 443 12.76 -7.28 -10.21
N THR A 444 12.66 -7.33 -8.87
CA THR A 444 13.06 -8.49 -8.05
C THR A 444 11.91 -9.08 -7.20
N GLY A 445 10.82 -8.35 -7.00
CA GLY A 445 9.67 -8.82 -6.20
C GLY A 445 8.71 -9.71 -6.98
N ILE A 446 7.49 -9.91 -6.46
CA ILE A 446 6.47 -10.76 -7.12
C ILE A 446 5.82 -10.03 -8.31
N THR A 447 6.20 -10.39 -9.54
CA THR A 447 5.48 -9.97 -10.77
C THR A 447 4.19 -10.77 -10.87
N ALA A 448 3.05 -10.10 -11.01
CA ALA A 448 1.74 -10.76 -10.96
C ALA A 448 0.67 -10.06 -11.80
N ALA A 449 -0.32 -10.86 -12.23
CA ALA A 449 -1.58 -10.38 -12.75
C ALA A 449 -2.70 -10.69 -11.76
N LEU A 450 -3.54 -9.69 -11.47
CA LEU A 450 -4.61 -9.73 -10.50
C LEU A 450 -5.97 -9.58 -11.21
N GLY A 451 -6.94 -10.41 -10.83
CA GLY A 451 -8.32 -10.26 -11.26
C GLY A 451 -9.00 -9.06 -10.57
N PRO A 452 -10.20 -8.63 -11.00
CA PRO A 452 -10.90 -7.48 -10.42
C PRO A 452 -11.30 -7.66 -8.95
N ASP A 453 -11.22 -8.88 -8.42
CA ASP A 453 -11.43 -9.23 -7.02
C ASP A 453 -10.11 -9.23 -6.21
N GLY A 454 -9.00 -8.81 -6.81
CA GLY A 454 -7.66 -8.80 -6.23
C GLY A 454 -6.99 -10.17 -6.15
N LYS A 455 -7.61 -11.26 -6.63
CA LYS A 455 -6.96 -12.58 -6.60
C LYS A 455 -5.86 -12.69 -7.66
N VAL A 456 -4.79 -13.40 -7.32
CA VAL A 456 -3.70 -13.70 -8.25
C VAL A 456 -4.20 -14.65 -9.33
N LEU A 457 -4.10 -14.24 -10.60
CA LEU A 457 -4.40 -15.05 -11.77
C LEU A 457 -3.16 -15.81 -12.24
N SER A 458 -2.00 -15.16 -12.21
CA SER A 458 -0.70 -15.72 -12.57
C SER A 458 0.41 -14.87 -11.95
N GLN A 459 1.56 -15.48 -11.63
CA GLN A 459 2.70 -14.77 -11.03
C GLN A 459 4.05 -15.42 -11.39
N LEU A 460 5.11 -14.62 -11.32
CA LEU A 460 6.50 -15.08 -11.19
C LEU A 460 6.97 -14.90 -9.75
N GLY A 461 7.80 -15.84 -9.29
CA GLY A 461 8.41 -15.76 -7.96
C GLY A 461 9.45 -14.65 -7.87
N GLU A 462 9.74 -14.25 -6.64
CA GLU A 462 10.78 -13.26 -6.31
C GLU A 462 12.17 -13.77 -6.73
N PHE A 463 13.09 -12.83 -6.97
CA PHE A 463 14.50 -13.10 -7.30
C PHE A 463 14.72 -14.03 -8.50
N THR A 464 13.78 -14.03 -9.45
CA THR A 464 13.90 -14.77 -10.72
C THR A 464 13.93 -13.81 -11.90
N GLN A 465 14.72 -14.12 -12.92
CA GLN A 465 14.70 -13.39 -14.18
C GLN A 465 13.76 -14.10 -15.16
N GLY A 466 12.79 -13.40 -15.75
CA GLY A 466 11.80 -14.04 -16.61
C GLY A 466 10.76 -13.11 -17.22
N VAL A 467 9.84 -13.69 -17.99
CA VAL A 467 8.71 -12.97 -18.60
C VAL A 467 7.41 -13.72 -18.31
N LEU A 468 6.47 -13.05 -17.63
CA LEU A 468 5.14 -13.57 -17.38
C LEU A 468 4.23 -13.24 -18.57
N SER A 469 3.91 -14.25 -19.37
CA SER A 469 2.98 -14.11 -20.49
C SER A 469 1.59 -14.61 -20.10
N LEU A 470 0.55 -13.80 -20.29
CA LEU A 470 -0.83 -14.14 -19.92
C LEU A 470 -1.86 -13.43 -20.79
N LYS A 471 -3.14 -13.76 -20.60
CA LYS A 471 -4.28 -12.97 -21.09
C LYS A 471 -5.01 -12.31 -19.93
N ILE A 472 -5.38 -11.04 -20.07
CA ILE A 472 -6.16 -10.32 -19.04
C ILE A 472 -7.40 -9.65 -19.63
N GLN A 473 -8.54 -9.88 -18.99
CA GLN A 473 -9.81 -9.27 -19.37
C GLN A 473 -9.89 -7.84 -18.83
N ALA A 474 -10.18 -6.85 -19.67
CA ALA A 474 -10.43 -5.48 -19.23
C ALA A 474 -11.84 -5.32 -18.63
N TYR A 475 -12.03 -4.37 -17.71
CA TYR A 475 -13.31 -4.12 -17.04
C TYR A 475 -13.79 -2.68 -17.23
N SER A 476 -15.09 -2.45 -17.05
CA SER A 476 -15.72 -1.12 -17.08
C SER A 476 -16.71 -0.95 -15.94
N GLY A 477 -16.84 0.27 -15.44
CA GLY A 477 -17.63 0.62 -14.26
C GLY A 477 -16.79 1.36 -13.22
N LYS A 478 -17.45 1.86 -12.18
CA LYS A 478 -16.81 2.48 -11.02
C LYS A 478 -17.47 1.94 -9.76
N THR A 479 -16.67 1.48 -8.80
CA THR A 479 -17.19 1.09 -7.50
C THR A 479 -17.66 2.34 -6.71
N PRO A 480 -18.55 2.19 -5.73
CA PRO A 480 -18.90 3.30 -4.84
C PRO A 480 -17.69 3.93 -4.15
N TYR A 481 -16.68 3.12 -3.80
CA TYR A 481 -15.41 3.62 -3.26
C TYR A 481 -14.67 4.52 -4.25
N VAL A 482 -14.62 4.19 -5.55
CA VAL A 482 -14.02 5.07 -6.56
C VAL A 482 -14.78 6.40 -6.63
N ILE A 483 -16.10 6.40 -6.49
CA ILE A 483 -16.93 7.60 -6.62
C ILE A 483 -16.82 8.52 -5.40
N TRP A 484 -16.91 7.97 -4.19
CA TRP A 484 -16.98 8.76 -2.95
C TRP A 484 -15.67 8.80 -2.18
N GLY A 485 -14.69 7.98 -2.54
CA GLY A 485 -13.44 7.80 -1.81
C GLY A 485 -13.69 7.41 -0.36
N ASN A 486 -12.87 7.97 0.53
CA ASN A 486 -12.98 7.74 1.97
C ASN A 486 -14.08 8.58 2.66
N ALA A 487 -14.76 9.47 1.93
CA ALA A 487 -15.67 10.45 2.55
C ALA A 487 -16.78 9.80 3.39
N PRO A 488 -17.50 8.75 2.94
CA PRO A 488 -18.61 8.20 3.71
C PRO A 488 -18.16 7.57 5.04
N ILE A 489 -17.08 6.80 5.03
CA ILE A 489 -16.55 6.16 6.25
C ILE A 489 -15.93 7.17 7.21
N LEU A 490 -15.29 8.22 6.69
CA LEU A 490 -14.80 9.34 7.50
C LEU A 490 -15.95 10.13 8.14
N SER A 491 -17.00 10.45 7.37
CA SER A 491 -18.19 11.14 7.89
C SER A 491 -18.88 10.34 8.99
N LEU A 492 -19.06 9.02 8.79
CA LEU A 492 -19.60 8.13 9.82
C LEU A 492 -18.72 8.12 11.07
N SER A 493 -17.39 8.03 10.89
CA SER A 493 -16.44 8.02 12.00
C SER A 493 -16.48 9.33 12.80
N CYS A 494 -16.49 10.47 12.12
CA CYS A 494 -16.63 11.78 12.75
C CYS A 494 -17.94 11.90 13.54
N LEU A 495 -19.07 11.44 12.97
CA LEU A 495 -20.37 11.45 13.65
C LEU A 495 -20.34 10.58 14.93
N LEU A 496 -19.80 9.36 14.85
CA LEU A 496 -19.68 8.47 16.00
C LEU A 496 -18.80 9.05 17.11
N LEU A 497 -17.69 9.70 16.75
CA LEU A 497 -16.81 10.40 17.69
C LEU A 497 -17.54 11.56 18.37
N ILE A 498 -18.25 12.41 17.62
CA ILE A 498 -19.05 13.52 18.15
C ILE A 498 -20.13 12.99 19.11
N LEU A 499 -20.87 11.95 18.73
CA LEU A 499 -21.90 11.33 19.58
C LEU A 499 -21.30 10.75 20.86
N GLY A 500 -20.12 10.13 20.77
CA GLY A 500 -19.35 9.66 21.92
C GLY A 500 -19.00 10.79 22.89
N LEU A 501 -18.53 11.93 22.37
CA LEU A 501 -18.14 13.10 23.17
C LEU A 501 -19.34 13.88 23.75
N ILE A 502 -20.45 14.02 23.01
CA ILE A 502 -21.66 14.68 23.53
C ILE A 502 -22.26 13.87 24.68
N ARG A 503 -22.34 12.54 24.53
CA ARG A 503 -22.81 11.66 25.60
C ARG A 503 -21.84 11.59 26.78
N HIS A 504 -20.57 11.97 26.59
CA HIS A 504 -19.63 12.18 27.68
C HIS A 504 -19.98 13.44 28.48
N LYS A 505 -20.20 14.59 27.83
CA LYS A 505 -20.44 15.88 28.50
C LYS A 505 -21.79 16.00 29.23
N ARG A 506 -22.79 15.20 28.87
CA ARG A 506 -24.15 15.25 29.47
C ARG A 506 -24.26 14.47 30.80
N ASN A 507 -23.17 13.85 31.23
CA ASN A 507 -23.02 13.13 32.49
C ASN A 507 -21.85 13.74 33.25
#